data_AF-A0A849GEM4-F1
#
_entry.id   AF-A0A849GEM4-F1
#
_cell.length_a   1.000
_cell.length_b   1.000
_cell.length_c   1.000
_cell.angle_alpha   90.00
_cell.angle_beta   90.00
_cell.angle_gamma   90.00
#
_symmetry.space_group_name_H-M   'P 1'
#
loop_
_entity.id
_entity.type
_entity.pdbx_description
1 polymer ?
#
loop_
_entity_poly.entity_id
_entity_poly.type
_entity_poly.pdbx_seq_one_letter_code
_entity_poly.pdbx_strand_id
1 'polypeptide(L)'
;MDDTSMYRQLTEQAEKYLRSLYEQDGIAGELKRKLAELMAYGEANADAACRSLRLSRRTLQRRLKAERTSFQKILREVRAELAVNYLRDARLKSLEIAMLLGYSNISTFTTAFKSWYDMPPAAYRQKFLAIS
;
A
#
# COMPACT_ATOMS: atom_id res chain seq x y z
N MET A 1 26.19 35.08 21.25
CA MET A 1 25.90 33.67 21.57
C MET A 1 24.77 33.30 20.64
N ASP A 2 25.05 32.48 19.62
CA ASP A 2 24.33 32.49 18.35
C ASP A 2 23.10 31.55 18.38
N ASP A 3 21.89 32.12 18.46
CA ASP A 3 20.60 31.41 18.41
C ASP A 3 20.54 30.44 17.22
N THR A 4 21.17 30.78 16.10
CA THR A 4 21.25 29.96 14.89
C THR A 4 21.85 28.57 15.14
N SER A 5 22.82 28.48 16.06
CA SER A 5 23.52 27.22 16.36
C SER A 5 22.69 26.31 17.28
N MET A 6 21.87 26.90 18.14
CA MET A 6 20.90 26.20 18.99
C MET A 6 19.72 25.66 18.16
N TYR A 7 19.16 26.48 17.26
CA TYR A 7 18.12 26.02 16.33
C TYR A 7 18.62 24.92 15.40
N ARG A 8 19.88 24.98 14.93
CA ARG A 8 20.47 23.91 14.11
C ARG A 8 20.60 22.59 14.87
N GLN A 9 21.10 22.63 16.11
CA GLN A 9 21.20 21.43 16.95
C GLN A 9 19.84 20.83 17.31
N LEU A 10 18.84 21.66 17.61
CA LEU A 10 17.46 21.21 17.85
C LEU A 10 16.86 20.55 16.61
N THR A 11 17.13 21.10 15.43
CA THR A 11 16.64 20.55 14.15
C THR A 11 17.32 19.21 13.84
N GLU A 12 18.63 19.10 14.01
CA GLU A 12 19.38 17.85 13.79
C GLU A 12 18.93 16.73 14.74
N GLN A 13 18.60 17.07 15.98
CA GLN A 13 18.15 16.11 16.98
C GLN A 13 16.70 15.66 16.72
N ALA A 14 15.84 16.57 16.29
CA ALA A 14 14.49 16.26 15.82
C ALA A 14 14.52 15.37 14.55
N GLU A 15 15.42 15.66 13.60
CA GLU A 15 15.60 14.84 12.39
C GLU A 15 16.12 13.44 12.70
N LYS A 16 17.09 13.29 13.61
CA LYS A 16 17.56 11.96 14.07
C LYS A 16 16.46 11.18 14.78
N TYR A 17 15.68 11.84 15.63
CA TYR A 17 14.57 11.19 16.34
C TYR A 17 13.45 10.78 15.38
N LEU A 18 13.02 11.68 14.49
CA LEU A 18 12.09 11.38 13.41
C LEU A 18 12.58 10.20 12.58
N ARG A 19 13.86 10.19 12.19
CA ARG A 19 14.47 9.09 11.44
C ARG A 19 14.44 7.77 12.20
N SER A 20 14.70 7.77 13.51
CA SER A 20 14.60 6.57 14.35
C SER A 20 13.17 6.05 14.49
N LEU A 21 12.17 6.93 14.47
CA LEU A 21 10.75 6.56 14.45
C LEU A 21 10.33 6.03 13.07
N TYR A 22 10.83 6.63 11.98
CA TYR A 22 10.63 6.13 10.62
C TYR A 22 11.39 4.81 10.35
N GLU A 23 12.46 4.52 11.10
CA GLU A 23 13.18 3.24 11.01
C GLU A 23 12.43 2.08 11.66
N GLN A 24 11.52 2.35 12.61
CA GLN A 24 10.67 1.32 13.22
C GLN A 24 9.55 0.82 12.29
N ASP A 25 9.24 1.56 11.23
CA ASP A 25 8.24 1.25 10.23
C ASP A 25 8.79 1.68 8.86
N GLY A 26 9.64 0.84 8.25
CA GLY A 26 10.36 1.15 7.02
C GLY A 26 9.46 1.68 5.89
N ILE A 27 10.06 2.24 4.83
CA ILE A 27 9.32 2.89 3.73
C ILE A 27 8.29 1.95 3.09
N ALA A 28 8.51 0.64 3.13
CA ALA A 28 7.55 -0.36 2.69
C ALA A 28 6.27 -0.35 3.55
N GLY A 29 6.40 -0.28 4.88
CA GLY A 29 5.27 -0.23 5.81
C GLY A 29 4.47 1.07 5.66
N GLU A 30 5.17 2.20 5.55
CA GLU A 30 4.54 3.50 5.30
C GLU A 30 3.78 3.51 3.96
N LEU A 31 4.39 2.95 2.91
CA LEU A 31 3.75 2.81 1.61
C LEU A 31 2.52 1.89 1.67
N LYS A 32 2.57 0.78 2.44
CA LYS A 32 1.41 -0.10 2.62
C LYS A 32 0.22 0.65 3.21
N ARG A 33 0.43 1.38 4.31
CA ARG A 33 -0.62 2.17 4.96
C ARG A 33 -1.22 3.21 4.01
N LYS A 34 -0.36 3.96 3.31
CA LYS A 34 -0.83 4.97 2.35
C LYS A 34 -1.58 4.36 1.18
N LEU A 35 -1.15 3.22 0.66
CA LEU A 35 -1.90 2.54 -0.41
C LEU A 35 -3.26 2.02 0.08
N ALA A 36 -3.35 1.51 1.31
CA ALA A 36 -4.63 1.07 1.87
C ALA A 36 -5.61 2.25 2.04
N GLU A 37 -5.14 3.40 2.55
CA GLU A 37 -5.92 4.64 2.63
C GLU A 37 -6.38 5.10 1.24
N LEU A 38 -5.49 5.16 0.26
CA LEU A 38 -5.80 5.59 -1.10
C LEU A 38 -6.76 4.64 -1.83
N MET A 39 -6.72 3.33 -1.54
CA MET A 39 -7.65 2.35 -2.11
C MET A 39 -9.07 2.55 -1.59
N ALA A 40 -9.25 2.95 -0.34
CA ALA A 40 -10.57 3.28 0.20
C ALA A 40 -11.26 4.41 -0.60
N TYR A 41 -10.48 5.27 -1.26
CA TYR A 41 -10.98 6.36 -2.12
C TYR A 41 -10.87 6.07 -3.63
N GLY A 42 -10.40 4.88 -4.03
CA GLY A 42 -10.23 4.52 -5.45
C GLY A 42 -9.03 5.18 -6.17
N GLU A 43 -8.11 5.80 -5.43
CA GLU A 43 -7.00 6.61 -5.99
C GLU A 43 -5.62 5.94 -5.88
N ALA A 44 -5.55 4.64 -5.62
CA ALA A 44 -4.28 3.95 -5.36
C ALA A 44 -3.40 3.78 -6.61
N ASN A 45 -2.64 4.82 -6.94
CA ASN A 45 -1.62 4.81 -7.97
C ASN A 45 -0.28 5.36 -7.44
N ALA A 46 0.79 5.16 -8.22
CA ALA A 46 2.15 5.52 -7.83
C ALA A 46 2.32 7.02 -7.56
N ASP A 47 1.63 7.88 -8.31
CA ASP A 47 1.73 9.33 -8.14
C ASP A 47 0.99 9.83 -6.90
N ALA A 48 -0.17 9.24 -6.60
CA ALA A 48 -0.90 9.53 -5.37
C ALA A 48 -0.08 9.10 -4.14
N ALA A 49 0.52 7.90 -4.18
CA ALA A 49 1.38 7.43 -3.10
C ALA A 49 2.64 8.31 -2.92
N CYS A 50 3.31 8.68 -4.02
CA CYS A 50 4.47 9.58 -3.97
C CYS A 50 4.11 10.96 -3.39
N ARG A 51 2.98 11.53 -3.83
CA ARG A 51 2.46 12.80 -3.30
C ARG A 51 2.13 12.70 -1.81
N SER A 52 1.45 11.64 -1.39
CA SER A 52 1.11 11.42 0.02
C SER A 52 2.34 11.26 0.90
N LEU A 53 3.39 10.61 0.39
CA LEU A 53 4.66 10.41 1.12
C LEU A 53 5.61 11.61 1.00
N ARG A 54 5.26 12.64 0.22
CA ARG A 54 6.13 13.77 -0.12
C ARG A 54 7.49 13.33 -0.68
N LEU A 55 7.50 12.26 -1.47
CA LEU A 55 8.70 11.70 -2.10
C LEU A 55 8.62 11.78 -3.62
N SER A 56 9.76 12.01 -4.27
CA SER A 56 9.86 11.74 -5.71
C SER A 56 9.84 10.23 -5.97
N ARG A 57 9.40 9.82 -7.17
CA ARG A 57 9.42 8.42 -7.62
C ARG A 57 10.81 7.80 -7.47
N ARG A 58 11.87 8.54 -7.81
CA ARG A 58 13.28 8.10 -7.69
C ARG A 58 13.67 7.82 -6.23
N THR A 59 13.29 8.70 -5.30
CA THR A 59 13.59 8.51 -3.88
C THR A 59 12.83 7.31 -3.32
N LEU A 60 11.55 7.18 -3.64
CA LEU A 60 10.74 6.04 -3.21
C LEU A 60 11.33 4.71 -3.72
N GLN A 61 11.66 4.62 -5.02
CA GLN A 61 12.28 3.43 -5.60
C GLN A 61 13.63 3.08 -4.93
N ARG A 62 14.48 4.07 -4.69
CA ARG A 62 15.78 3.86 -4.03
C ARG A 62 15.60 3.30 -2.61
N ARG A 63 14.68 3.85 -1.82
CA ARG A 63 14.41 3.41 -0.46
C ARG A 63 13.80 1.99 -0.43
N LEU A 64 12.81 1.72 -1.29
CA LEU A 64 12.23 0.38 -1.42
C LEU A 64 13.27 -0.66 -1.84
N LYS A 65 14.21 -0.29 -2.73
CA LYS A 65 15.31 -1.17 -3.13
C LYS A 65 16.25 -1.48 -1.95
N ALA A 66 16.52 -0.50 -1.08
CA ALA A 66 17.31 -0.73 0.14
C ALA A 66 16.62 -1.75 1.07
N GLU A 67 15.30 -1.75 1.09
CA GLU A 67 14.46 -2.74 1.80
C GLU A 67 14.18 -4.02 0.97
N ARG A 68 14.89 -4.23 -0.15
CA ARG A 68 14.74 -5.40 -1.03
C ARG A 68 13.30 -5.63 -1.51
N THR A 69 12.55 -4.56 -1.74
CA THR A 69 11.18 -4.58 -2.24
C THR A 69 10.99 -3.61 -3.40
N SER A 70 9.77 -3.50 -3.91
CA SER A 70 9.41 -2.59 -5.00
C SER A 70 7.99 -2.09 -4.82
N PHE A 71 7.67 -0.95 -5.47
CA PHE A 71 6.32 -0.39 -5.43
C PHE A 71 5.28 -1.41 -5.92
N GLN A 72 5.58 -2.13 -7.00
CA GLN A 72 4.68 -3.14 -7.56
C GLN A 72 4.49 -4.34 -6.63
N LYS A 73 5.53 -4.73 -5.89
CA LYS A 73 5.42 -5.80 -4.87
C LYS A 73 4.50 -5.35 -3.73
N ILE A 74 4.72 -4.16 -3.19
CA ILE A 74 3.91 -3.61 -2.10
C ILE A 74 2.46 -3.36 -2.53
N LEU A 75 2.24 -2.76 -3.71
CA LEU A 75 0.90 -2.53 -4.26
C LEU A 75 0.11 -3.84 -4.40
N ARG A 76 0.78 -4.89 -4.88
CA ARG A 76 0.18 -6.22 -5.01
C ARG A 76 -0.19 -6.81 -3.64
N GLU A 77 0.72 -6.74 -2.66
CA GLU A 77 0.47 -7.24 -1.30
C GLU A 77 -0.77 -6.58 -0.69
N VAL A 78 -0.85 -5.25 -0.77
CA VAL A 78 -2.01 -4.49 -0.27
C VAL A 78 -3.28 -4.88 -1.00
N ARG A 79 -3.25 -4.99 -2.34
CA ARG A 79 -4.41 -5.42 -3.12
C ARG A 79 -4.88 -6.82 -2.76
N ALA A 80 -3.96 -7.76 -2.57
CA ALA A 80 -4.28 -9.14 -2.23
C ALA A 80 -4.96 -9.22 -0.85
N GLU A 81 -4.41 -8.53 0.15
CA GLU A 81 -4.97 -8.47 1.51
C GLU A 81 -6.38 -7.86 1.52
N LEU A 82 -6.56 -6.71 0.87
CA LEU A 82 -7.86 -6.06 0.76
C LEU A 82 -8.86 -6.89 -0.05
N ALA A 83 -8.42 -7.55 -1.13
CA ALA A 83 -9.30 -8.42 -1.92
C ALA A 83 -9.88 -9.54 -1.08
N VAL A 84 -9.06 -10.21 -0.26
CA VAL A 84 -9.53 -11.27 0.64
C VAL A 84 -10.53 -10.71 1.66
N ASN A 85 -10.25 -9.55 2.24
CA ASN A 85 -11.18 -8.90 3.18
C ASN A 85 -12.51 -8.56 2.52
N TYR A 86 -12.50 -7.98 1.32
CA TYR A 86 -13.73 -7.65 0.59
C TYR A 86 -14.49 -8.88 0.09
N LEU A 87 -13.80 -9.98 -0.22
CA LEU A 87 -14.45 -11.22 -0.65
C LEU A 87 -15.27 -11.88 0.47
N ARG A 88 -14.95 -11.61 1.75
CA ARG A 88 -15.73 -12.07 2.91
C ARG A 88 -17.07 -11.37 3.04
N ASP A 89 -17.21 -10.14 2.54
CA ASP A 89 -18.49 -9.45 2.51
C ASP A 89 -19.32 -9.90 1.30
N ALA A 90 -20.36 -10.70 1.55
CA ALA A 90 -21.23 -11.22 0.50
C ALA A 90 -22.02 -10.12 -0.25
N ARG A 91 -22.13 -8.92 0.34
CA ARG A 91 -22.83 -7.78 -0.27
C ARG A 91 -22.03 -7.14 -1.40
N LEU A 92 -20.69 -7.24 -1.35
CA LEU A 92 -19.81 -6.68 -2.36
C LEU A 92 -19.76 -7.57 -3.61
N LYS A 93 -20.08 -6.99 -4.77
CA LYS A 93 -19.99 -7.64 -6.08
C LYS A 93 -18.57 -7.57 -6.62
N SER A 94 -18.19 -8.49 -7.51
CA SER A 94 -16.84 -8.53 -8.10
C SER A 94 -16.43 -7.23 -8.80
N LEU A 95 -17.37 -6.49 -9.38
CA LEU A 95 -17.10 -5.18 -9.99
C LEU A 95 -16.71 -4.14 -8.93
N GLU A 96 -17.46 -4.07 -7.84
CA GLU A 96 -17.20 -3.13 -6.73
C GLU A 96 -15.84 -3.41 -6.09
N ILE A 97 -15.52 -4.69 -5.88
CA ILE A 97 -14.21 -5.12 -5.39
C ILE A 97 -13.10 -4.69 -6.36
N ALA A 98 -13.28 -4.89 -7.67
CA ALA A 98 -12.30 -4.47 -8.67
C ALA A 98 -12.05 -2.95 -8.61
N MET A 99 -13.12 -2.15 -8.53
CA MET A 99 -13.03 -0.70 -8.45
C MET A 99 -12.35 -0.23 -7.15
N LEU A 100 -12.71 -0.79 -6.00
CA LEU A 100 -12.08 -0.48 -4.69
C LEU A 100 -10.57 -0.80 -4.68
N LEU A 101 -10.13 -1.78 -5.47
CA LEU A 101 -8.72 -2.15 -5.59
C LEU A 101 -7.97 -1.36 -6.68
N GLY A 102 -8.66 -0.43 -7.35
CA GLY A 102 -8.11 0.41 -8.42
C GLY A 102 -7.91 -0.33 -9.75
N TYR A 103 -8.74 -1.33 -10.05
CA TYR A 103 -8.81 -1.96 -11.38
C TYR A 103 -9.92 -1.31 -12.22
N SER A 104 -9.67 -1.18 -13.52
CA SER A 104 -10.64 -0.60 -14.46
C SER A 104 -11.79 -1.55 -14.81
N ASN A 105 -11.63 -2.86 -14.60
CA ASN A 105 -12.66 -3.86 -14.86
C ASN A 105 -12.40 -5.17 -14.10
N ILE A 106 -13.42 -6.04 -14.09
CA ILE A 106 -13.39 -7.35 -13.43
C ILE A 106 -12.32 -8.29 -14.03
N SER A 107 -12.07 -8.23 -15.34
CA SER A 107 -11.16 -9.16 -16.03
C SER A 107 -9.72 -8.98 -15.56
N THR A 108 -9.26 -7.71 -15.45
CA THR A 108 -7.93 -7.38 -14.93
C THR A 108 -7.79 -7.78 -13.48
N PHE A 109 -8.80 -7.51 -12.65
CA PHE A 109 -8.82 -7.97 -11.25
C PHE A 109 -8.76 -9.49 -11.14
N THR A 110 -9.57 -10.22 -11.91
CA THR A 110 -9.65 -11.69 -11.86
C THR A 110 -8.33 -12.34 -12.24
N THR A 111 -7.69 -11.84 -13.31
CA THR A 111 -6.36 -12.31 -13.75
C THR A 111 -5.31 -12.07 -12.66
N ALA A 112 -5.29 -10.88 -12.08
CA ALA A 112 -4.36 -10.54 -11.00
C ALA A 112 -4.59 -11.41 -9.76
N PHE A 113 -5.84 -11.55 -9.31
CA PHE A 113 -6.19 -12.36 -8.15
C PHE A 113 -5.80 -13.83 -8.34
N LYS A 114 -6.06 -14.40 -9.53
CA LYS A 114 -5.63 -15.75 -9.88
C LYS A 114 -4.11 -15.90 -9.82
N SER A 115 -3.34 -14.89 -10.22
CA SER A 115 -1.88 -14.93 -10.10
C SER A 115 -1.37 -14.97 -8.65
N TRP A 116 -2.18 -14.54 -7.67
CA TRP A 116 -1.80 -14.49 -6.25
C TRP A 116 -2.26 -15.71 -5.46
N TYR A 117 -3.44 -16.24 -5.78
CA TYR A 117 -4.12 -17.30 -5.01
C TYR A 117 -4.39 -18.59 -5.80
N ASP A 118 -3.92 -18.65 -7.05
CA ASP A 118 -4.10 -19.78 -7.98
C ASP A 118 -5.56 -20.18 -8.23
N MET A 119 -6.51 -19.26 -7.95
CA MET A 119 -7.93 -19.47 -8.19
C MET A 119 -8.67 -18.16 -8.43
N PRO A 120 -9.81 -18.19 -9.16
CA PRO A 120 -10.63 -17.00 -9.34
C PRO A 120 -11.26 -16.49 -8.04
N PRO A 121 -11.54 -15.17 -7.92
CA PRO A 121 -12.19 -14.59 -6.73
C PRO A 121 -13.51 -15.25 -6.33
N ALA A 122 -14.32 -15.66 -7.31
CA ALA A 122 -15.61 -16.31 -7.06
C ALA A 122 -15.44 -17.70 -6.40
N ALA A 123 -14.49 -18.50 -6.89
CA ALA A 123 -14.17 -19.80 -6.31
C ALA A 123 -13.57 -19.64 -4.90
N TYR A 124 -12.71 -18.63 -4.71
CA TYR A 124 -12.19 -18.27 -3.40
C TYR A 124 -13.32 -17.93 -2.43
N ARG A 125 -14.25 -17.05 -2.83
CA ARG A 125 -15.43 -16.69 -2.02
C ARG A 125 -16.26 -17.91 -1.62
N GLN A 126 -16.55 -18.81 -2.57
CA GLN A 126 -17.33 -20.01 -2.28
C GLN A 126 -16.64 -20.91 -1.25
N LYS A 127 -15.32 -21.09 -1.32
CA LYS A 127 -14.56 -21.87 -0.34
C LYS A 127 -14.60 -21.23 1.05
N PHE A 128 -14.43 -19.91 1.16
CA PHE A 128 -14.37 -19.23 2.45
C PHE A 128 -15.75 -19.03 3.10
N LEU A 129 -16.81 -18.81 2.32
CA LEU A 129 -18.19 -18.74 2.82
C LEU A 129 -18.77 -20.11 3.16
N ALA A 130 -18.26 -21.21 2.59
CA ALA A 130 -18.70 -22.55 2.96
C ALA A 130 -18.13 -23.05 4.31
N ILE A 131 -17.12 -22.35 4.85
CA ILE A 131 -16.42 -22.69 6.11
C ILE A 131 -16.85 -21.77 7.26
N SER A 132 -17.61 -20.70 6.98
CA SER A 132 -18.11 -19.72 7.97
C SER A 132 -19.60 -19.94 8.23
#